data_AF-A0A968TQ39-F1
#
_entry.id   AF-A0A968TQ39-F1
#
_cell.length_a   1.000
_cell.length_b   1.000
_cell.length_c   1.000
_cell.angle_alpha   90.00
_cell.angle_beta   90.00
_cell.angle_gamma   90.00
#
_symmetry.space_group_name_H-M   'P 1'
#
loop_
_entity.id
_entity.type
_entity.pdbx_description
1 polymer ?
#
loop_
_entity_poly.entity_id
_entity_poly.type
_entity_poly.pdbx_seq_one_letter_code
_entity_poly.pdbx_strand_id
1 'polypeptide(L)'
;MKPMLHHTRAWAWQAILLMVCLTVSALATNRCSRPGWELRTTVRGLGGEPLREYSTRGTNGWQWVRDYVYRNGGMLAAAEPDGNGGQNVYHFHPDHLGTPRQITNISGVQVALHSYYPFGQEATDPAQTSFTKIHR
;
A
#
# COMPACT_ATOMS: atom_id res chain seq x y z
N MET A 1 19.75 -43.72 71.86
CA MET A 1 20.78 -43.27 70.91
C MET A 1 20.11 -42.46 69.80
N LYS A 2 20.27 -41.13 69.78
CA LYS A 2 19.97 -40.25 68.64
C LYS A 2 20.96 -39.08 68.65
N PRO A 3 21.89 -39.01 67.69
CA PRO A 3 22.71 -37.84 67.38
C PRO A 3 22.11 -37.17 66.10
N MET A 4 22.35 -35.95 65.62
CA MET A 4 23.13 -34.77 66.00
C MET A 4 22.40 -33.52 65.47
N LEU A 5 22.65 -32.38 66.10
CA LEU A 5 22.60 -31.04 65.49
C LEU A 5 23.50 -31.01 64.24
N HIS A 6 23.06 -30.33 63.18
CA HIS A 6 23.98 -29.54 62.35
C HIS A 6 23.30 -28.29 61.79
N HIS A 7 23.84 -27.14 62.21
CA HIS A 7 23.82 -25.87 61.49
C HIS A 7 24.43 -26.05 60.10
N THR A 8 23.92 -25.36 59.08
CA THR A 8 24.58 -24.17 58.49
C THR A 8 23.83 -23.66 57.26
N ARG A 9 23.64 -22.33 57.22
CA ARG A 9 23.19 -21.56 56.07
C ARG A 9 24.40 -21.34 55.14
N ALA A 10 24.27 -21.69 53.86
CA ALA A 10 25.18 -21.30 52.77
C ALA A 10 24.33 -20.54 51.75
N TRP A 11 24.31 -19.20 51.78
CA TRP A 11 25.20 -18.30 51.03
C TRP A 11 24.90 -18.32 49.52
N ALA A 12 24.27 -17.21 49.11
CA ALA A 12 23.99 -16.82 47.75
C ALA A 12 25.26 -16.72 46.90
N TRP A 13 25.34 -17.50 45.82
CA TRP A 13 26.24 -17.25 44.70
C TRP A 13 25.62 -17.88 43.44
N GLN A 14 25.02 -17.05 42.58
CA GLN A 14 25.03 -17.19 41.11
C GLN A 14 24.25 -16.03 40.50
N ALA A 15 24.86 -14.85 40.60
CA ALA A 15 24.75 -13.85 39.55
C ALA A 15 26.06 -13.89 38.75
N ILE A 16 26.00 -13.47 37.48
CA ILE A 16 27.09 -13.26 36.51
C ILE A 16 27.28 -14.45 35.52
N LEU A 17 26.68 -14.36 34.33
CA LEU A 17 27.36 -14.15 33.03
C LEU A 17 26.51 -14.69 31.85
N LEU A 18 25.75 -13.82 31.18
CA LEU A 18 25.47 -13.85 29.73
C LEU A 18 24.76 -12.55 29.33
N MET A 19 25.42 -11.45 29.68
CA MET A 19 25.34 -10.21 28.92
C MET A 19 26.47 -10.26 27.90
N VAL A 20 26.24 -9.69 26.71
CA VAL A 20 27.14 -9.62 25.53
C VAL A 20 26.94 -10.78 24.53
N CYS A 21 25.86 -10.70 23.76
CA CYS A 21 25.94 -10.99 22.33
C CYS A 21 25.94 -9.65 21.58
N LEU A 22 26.96 -9.50 20.76
CA LEU A 22 27.42 -8.30 20.09
C LEU A 22 26.39 -7.79 19.08
N THR A 23 26.07 -6.50 19.20
CA THR A 23 25.66 -5.55 18.16
C THR A 23 25.29 -6.09 16.77
N VAL A 24 23.99 -6.17 16.49
CA VAL A 24 23.49 -5.65 15.21
C VAL A 24 22.95 -4.28 15.54
N SER A 25 23.67 -3.24 15.11
CA SER A 25 23.19 -1.86 15.12
C SER A 25 21.96 -1.78 14.22
N ALA A 26 20.79 -2.14 14.75
CA ALA A 26 19.56 -1.59 14.22
C ALA A 26 19.66 -0.10 14.53
N LEU A 27 19.95 0.71 13.50
CA LEU A 27 19.57 2.11 13.51
C LEU A 27 18.09 2.09 13.89
N ALA A 28 17.80 2.34 15.16
CA ALA A 28 16.48 2.69 15.59
C ALA A 28 16.20 4.01 14.88
N THR A 29 15.62 3.92 13.68
CA THR A 29 14.93 5.06 13.11
C THR A 29 13.87 5.36 14.15
N ASN A 30 14.09 6.42 14.93
CA ASN A 30 13.06 7.09 15.69
C ASN A 30 11.96 7.43 14.67
N ARG A 31 11.03 6.51 14.44
CA ARG A 31 9.83 6.82 13.69
C ARG A 31 9.04 7.69 14.63
N CYS A 32 9.11 9.01 14.40
CA CYS A 32 8.06 9.89 14.85
C CYS A 32 6.80 9.46 14.09
N SER A 33 6.11 8.44 14.60
CA SER A 33 4.82 8.03 14.08
C SER A 33 3.82 9.10 14.49
N ARG A 34 3.73 10.18 13.72
CA ARG A 34 2.53 11.02 13.78
C ARG A 34 1.35 10.13 13.37
N PRO A 35 0.35 9.92 14.23
CA PRO A 35 -0.85 9.20 13.83
C PRO A 35 -1.56 10.02 12.75
N GLY A 36 -1.85 9.41 11.59
CA GLY A 36 -2.74 10.01 10.58
C GLY A 36 -2.15 10.28 9.20
N TRP A 37 -0.89 9.98 8.91
CA TRP A 37 -0.36 10.11 7.54
C TRP A 37 -0.52 8.80 6.77
N GLU A 38 -1.15 8.89 5.61
CA GLU A 38 -1.15 7.86 4.58
C GLU A 38 -0.17 8.30 3.49
N LEU A 39 0.84 7.48 3.20
CA LEU A 39 1.73 7.72 2.07
C LEU A 39 1.24 6.89 0.89
N ARG A 40 1.02 7.57 -0.24
CA ARG A 40 0.77 6.94 -1.52
C ARG A 40 2.07 6.87 -2.32
N THR A 41 2.45 5.68 -2.74
CA THR A 41 3.69 5.45 -3.47
C THR A 41 3.39 4.70 -4.76
N THR A 42 3.98 5.16 -5.86
CA THR A 42 3.80 4.55 -7.19
C THR A 42 5.08 3.83 -7.63
N VAL A 43 4.94 2.59 -8.10
CA VAL A 43 5.95 1.95 -8.97
C VAL A 43 5.69 2.43 -10.38
N ARG A 44 6.73 2.91 -11.07
CA ARG A 44 6.64 3.49 -12.41
C ARG A 44 7.44 2.68 -13.42
N GLY A 45 6.95 2.66 -14.66
CA GLY A 45 7.64 2.06 -15.79
C GLY A 45 8.75 2.95 -16.32
N LEU A 46 9.41 2.49 -17.39
CA LEU A 46 10.52 3.21 -18.01
C LEU A 46 10.09 4.52 -18.67
N GLY A 47 8.82 4.62 -19.11
CA GLY A 47 8.23 5.85 -19.63
C GLY A 47 7.72 6.80 -18.54
N GLY A 48 7.89 6.45 -17.27
CA GLY A 48 7.41 7.23 -16.13
C GLY A 48 5.93 7.02 -15.81
N GLU A 49 5.21 6.19 -16.57
CA GLU A 49 3.83 5.83 -16.31
C GLU A 49 3.69 5.02 -14.99
N PRO A 50 2.69 5.29 -14.15
CA PRO A 50 2.47 4.52 -12.93
C PRO A 50 1.94 3.13 -13.28
N LEU A 51 2.66 2.07 -12.90
CA LEU A 51 2.25 0.68 -13.11
C LEU A 51 1.49 0.11 -11.92
N ARG A 52 1.82 0.59 -10.71
CA ARG A 52 1.21 0.13 -9.46
C ARG A 52 1.24 1.21 -8.39
N GLU A 53 0.20 1.23 -7.57
CA GLU A 53 0.08 2.07 -6.38
C GLU A 53 0.03 1.24 -5.11
N TYR A 54 0.74 1.74 -4.11
CA TYR A 54 0.69 1.26 -2.75
C TYR A 54 0.31 2.38 -1.78
N SER A 55 -0.35 1.99 -0.70
CA SER A 55 -0.61 2.83 0.45
C SER A 55 0.12 2.25 1.65
N THR A 56 0.74 3.12 2.44
CA THR A 56 1.28 2.76 3.75
C THR A 56 0.70 3.67 4.80
N ARG A 57 0.22 3.09 5.91
CA ARG A 57 -0.36 3.83 7.04
C ARG A 57 0.32 3.39 8.32
N GLY A 58 1.14 4.28 8.90
CA GLY A 58 1.87 3.99 10.13
C GLY A 58 2.82 2.79 9.98
N THR A 59 2.68 1.79 10.84
CA THR A 59 3.46 0.53 10.83
C THR A 59 2.81 -0.58 10.01
N ASN A 60 1.58 -0.37 9.53
CA ASN A 60 0.94 -1.32 8.61
C ASN A 60 1.70 -1.22 7.29
N GLY A 61 2.41 -2.30 6.94
CA GLY A 61 3.25 -2.36 5.75
C GLY A 61 2.50 -2.04 4.45
N TRP A 62 3.23 -2.09 3.33
CA TRP A 62 2.72 -1.76 2.00
C TRP A 62 1.43 -2.50 1.64
N GLN A 63 0.34 -1.74 1.50
CA GLN A 63 -0.96 -2.23 1.03
C GLN A 63 -1.07 -1.94 -0.45
N TRP A 64 -1.32 -2.97 -1.26
CA TRP A 64 -1.62 -2.79 -2.68
C TRP A 64 -2.91 -1.99 -2.82
N VAL A 65 -2.88 -0.94 -3.64
CA VAL A 65 -4.06 -0.11 -3.92
C VAL A 65 -4.56 -0.35 -5.32
N ARG A 66 -3.67 -0.37 -6.31
CA ARG A 66 -4.09 -0.48 -7.71
C ARG A 66 -2.96 -0.91 -8.62
N ASP A 67 -3.29 -1.66 -9.64
CA ASP A 67 -2.45 -1.96 -10.81
C ASP A 67 -3.02 -1.28 -12.04
N TYR A 68 -2.14 -0.81 -12.91
CA TYR A 68 -2.48 -0.18 -14.17
C TYR A 68 -1.87 -0.96 -15.33
N VAL A 69 -2.69 -1.18 -16.36
CA VAL A 69 -2.28 -1.84 -17.60
C VAL A 69 -2.36 -0.81 -18.73
N TYR A 70 -1.30 -0.72 -19.52
CA TYR A 70 -1.19 0.24 -20.62
C TYR A 70 -1.14 -0.45 -21.98
N ARG A 71 -1.62 0.26 -23.00
CA ARG A 71 -1.50 -0.08 -24.41
C ARG A 71 -1.12 1.17 -25.18
N ASN A 72 -0.01 1.11 -25.92
CA ASN A 72 0.46 2.23 -26.77
C ASN A 72 0.52 3.59 -26.03
N GLY A 73 0.91 3.57 -24.75
CA GLY A 73 0.99 4.78 -23.92
C GLY A 73 -0.33 5.25 -23.29
N GLY A 74 -1.47 4.65 -23.63
CA GLY A 74 -2.77 4.91 -23.00
C GLY A 74 -3.16 3.85 -21.97
N MET A 75 -3.95 4.22 -20.96
CA MET A 75 -4.47 3.27 -19.96
C MET A 75 -5.53 2.37 -20.59
N LEU A 76 -5.35 1.05 -20.45
CA LEU A 76 -6.25 0.02 -20.98
C LEU A 76 -7.14 -0.55 -19.87
N ALA A 77 -6.55 -0.85 -18.72
CA ALA A 77 -7.26 -1.43 -17.60
C ALA A 77 -6.64 -1.02 -16.26
N ALA A 78 -7.41 -1.17 -15.19
CA ALA A 78 -6.92 -1.09 -13.83
C ALA A 78 -7.51 -2.22 -12.98
N ALA A 79 -6.76 -2.69 -12.01
CA ALA A 79 -7.23 -3.65 -11.02
C ALA A 79 -6.96 -3.13 -9.61
N GLU A 80 -7.89 -3.28 -8.70
CA GLU A 80 -7.74 -2.91 -7.28
C GLU A 80 -8.33 -3.99 -6.37
N PRO A 81 -7.90 -4.08 -5.10
CA PRO A 81 -8.45 -5.07 -4.19
C PRO A 81 -9.96 -4.83 -3.96
N ASP A 82 -10.73 -5.90 -3.92
CA ASP A 82 -12.18 -5.84 -3.61
C ASP A 82 -12.48 -5.83 -2.11
N GLY A 83 -11.46 -5.95 -1.26
CA GLY A 83 -11.56 -6.04 0.19
C GLY A 83 -11.85 -7.45 0.75
N ASN A 84 -12.17 -8.42 -0.10
CA ASN A 84 -12.52 -9.81 0.25
C ASN A 84 -11.49 -10.83 -0.26
N GLY A 85 -10.30 -10.38 -0.65
CA GLY A 85 -9.24 -11.21 -1.20
C GLY A 85 -9.34 -11.45 -2.71
N GLY A 86 -10.31 -10.83 -3.38
CA GLY A 86 -10.42 -10.78 -4.83
C GLY A 86 -9.96 -9.45 -5.41
N GLN A 87 -10.39 -9.16 -6.64
CA GLN A 87 -9.98 -7.99 -7.41
C GLN A 87 -11.15 -7.41 -8.20
N ASN A 88 -11.28 -6.09 -8.15
CA ASN A 88 -12.13 -5.34 -9.07
C ASN A 88 -11.30 -4.94 -10.28
N VAL A 89 -11.74 -5.36 -11.47
CA VAL A 89 -11.09 -4.98 -12.74
C VAL A 89 -11.97 -3.99 -13.49
N TYR A 90 -11.32 -2.96 -14.02
CA TYR A 90 -11.92 -1.86 -14.76
C TYR A 90 -11.27 -1.77 -16.14
N HIS A 91 -12.10 -1.64 -17.18
CA HIS A 91 -11.67 -1.45 -18.56
C HIS A 91 -11.98 -0.03 -19.01
N PHE A 92 -10.97 0.64 -19.55
CA PHE A 92 -11.09 2.01 -20.05
C PHE A 92 -11.39 2.01 -21.54
N HIS A 93 -12.33 2.85 -21.94
CA HIS A 93 -12.69 3.08 -23.34
C HIS A 93 -12.27 4.50 -23.72
N PRO A 94 -11.02 4.68 -24.19
CA PRO A 94 -10.51 6.00 -24.57
C PRO A 94 -11.09 6.47 -25.90
N ASP A 95 -11.18 7.80 -26.05
CA ASP A 95 -11.48 8.42 -27.34
C ASP A 95 -10.24 8.55 -28.24
N HIS A 96 -10.43 9.23 -29.38
CA HIS A 96 -9.37 9.46 -30.37
C HIS A 96 -8.18 10.28 -29.83
N LEU A 97 -8.34 10.98 -28.71
CA LEU A 97 -7.27 11.72 -28.04
C LEU A 97 -6.65 10.93 -26.89
N GLY A 98 -7.12 9.70 -26.63
CA GLY A 98 -6.66 8.85 -25.54
C GLY A 98 -7.34 9.13 -24.20
N THR A 99 -8.35 10.00 -24.15
CA THR A 99 -9.04 10.34 -22.90
C THR A 99 -10.17 9.33 -22.63
N PRO A 100 -10.25 8.70 -21.45
CA PRO A 100 -11.32 7.75 -21.13
C PRO A 100 -12.70 8.40 -21.20
N ARG A 101 -13.63 7.87 -22.02
CA ARG A 101 -15.03 8.32 -22.05
C ARG A 101 -15.98 7.39 -21.33
N GLN A 102 -15.66 6.10 -21.26
CA GLN A 102 -16.47 5.13 -20.54
C GLN A 102 -15.54 4.20 -19.77
N ILE A 103 -15.99 3.76 -18.61
CA ILE A 103 -15.33 2.71 -17.84
C ILE A 103 -16.35 1.62 -17.54
N THR A 104 -15.95 0.38 -17.76
CA THR A 104 -16.76 -0.80 -17.44
C THR A 104 -16.04 -1.69 -16.42
N ASN A 105 -16.78 -2.39 -15.57
CA ASN A 105 -16.21 -3.42 -14.71
C ASN A 105 -15.96 -4.73 -15.48
N ILE A 106 -15.45 -5.75 -14.78
CA ILE A 106 -15.18 -7.08 -15.34
C ILE A 106 -16.41 -7.77 -15.95
N SER A 107 -17.61 -7.44 -15.47
CA SER A 107 -18.88 -7.95 -16.00
C SER A 107 -19.40 -7.14 -17.20
N GLY A 108 -18.65 -6.14 -17.66
CA GLY A 108 -19.06 -5.25 -18.75
C GLY A 108 -20.07 -4.18 -18.34
N VAL A 109 -20.38 -4.05 -17.05
CA VAL A 109 -21.31 -3.03 -16.55
C VAL A 109 -20.62 -1.68 -16.51
N GLN A 110 -21.28 -0.64 -17.03
CA GLN A 110 -20.79 0.73 -16.97
C GLN A 110 -20.70 1.20 -15.52
N VAL A 111 -19.50 1.64 -15.10
CA VAL A 111 -19.26 2.24 -13.78
C VAL A 111 -19.10 3.76 -13.86
N ALA A 112 -18.71 4.28 -15.03
CA ALA A 112 -18.59 5.72 -15.26
C ALA A 112 -18.72 6.06 -16.73
N LEU A 113 -19.17 7.30 -16.98
CA LEU A 113 -19.34 7.88 -18.30
C LEU A 113 -18.96 9.34 -18.26
N HIS A 114 -17.90 9.69 -18.98
CA HIS A 114 -17.33 11.01 -19.04
C HIS A 114 -17.71 11.70 -20.36
N SER A 115 -18.25 12.90 -20.25
CA SER A 115 -18.46 13.80 -21.40
C SER A 115 -17.53 15.00 -21.29
N TYR A 116 -16.94 15.40 -22.41
CA TYR A 116 -16.00 16.52 -22.46
C TYR A 116 -16.46 17.58 -23.45
N TYR A 117 -16.26 18.84 -23.09
CA TYR A 117 -16.36 19.97 -23.99
C TYR A 117 -15.26 19.92 -25.06
N PRO A 118 -15.37 20.70 -26.16
CA PRO A 118 -14.40 20.66 -27.27
C PRO A 118 -12.93 20.90 -26.86
N PHE A 119 -12.69 21.56 -25.73
CA PHE A 119 -11.35 21.85 -25.20
C PHE A 119 -10.96 20.95 -24.01
N GLY A 120 -11.62 19.80 -23.85
CA GLY A 120 -11.23 18.77 -22.87
C GLY A 120 -11.68 19.03 -21.43
N GLN A 121 -12.44 20.10 -21.19
CA GLN A 121 -13.08 20.29 -19.88
C GLN A 121 -14.14 19.22 -19.67
N GLU A 122 -14.11 18.56 -18.52
CA GLU A 122 -15.12 17.57 -18.14
C GLU A 122 -16.46 18.26 -17.86
N ALA A 123 -17.52 17.75 -18.50
CA ALA A 123 -18.90 18.23 -18.39
C ALA A 123 -19.75 17.41 -17.40
N THR A 124 -19.29 16.20 -17.10
CA THR A 124 -19.89 15.28 -16.10
C THR A 124 -19.26 15.46 -14.73
N ASP A 125 -19.84 14.83 -13.71
CA ASP A 125 -19.25 14.83 -12.37
C ASP A 125 -17.87 14.12 -12.37
N PRO A 126 -16.78 14.81 -12.04
CA PRO A 126 -15.45 14.21 -12.00
C PRO A 126 -15.29 13.17 -10.89
N ALA A 127 -16.19 13.14 -9.89
CA ALA A 127 -16.14 12.19 -8.78
C ALA A 127 -16.64 10.78 -9.15
N GLN A 128 -17.14 10.57 -10.38
CA GLN A 128 -17.55 9.25 -10.86
C GLN A 128 -16.43 8.22 -10.79
N THR A 129 -15.17 8.66 -10.90
CA THR A 129 -14.02 7.75 -10.82
C THR A 129 -12.85 8.35 -10.07
N SER A 130 -12.08 7.49 -9.41
CA SER A 130 -10.84 7.88 -8.74
C SER A 130 -9.59 7.61 -9.60
N PHE A 131 -9.76 7.23 -10.87
CA PHE A 131 -8.65 6.88 -11.76
C PHE A 131 -7.91 8.11 -12.30
N THR A 132 -8.58 9.25 -12.38
CA THR A 132 -8.00 10.52 -12.86
C THR A 132 -7.22 11.28 -11.79
N LYS A 133 -7.31 10.86 -10.53
CA LYS A 133 -6.61 11.48 -9.38
C LYS A 133 -5.23 10.87 -9.16
N ILE A 134 -4.46 10.65 -10.22
CA ILE A 134 -3.04 10.32 -10.08
C ILE A 134 -2.31 11.65 -9.97
N HIS A 135 -1.78 11.95 -8.77
CA HIS A 135 -1.05 13.18 -8.48
C HIS A 135 0.00 13.44 -9.58
N ARG A 136 -0.19 14.55 -10.30
CA ARG A 136 0.87 15.20 -11.07
C ARG A 136 1.89 15.79 -10.11
#